data_AF-R7AWD0-F1
#
_entry.id   AF-R7AWD0-F1
#
_cell.length_a   1.000
_cell.length_b   1.000
_cell.length_c   1.000
_cell.angle_alpha   90.00
_cell.angle_beta   90.00
_cell.angle_gamma   90.00
#
_symmetry.space_group_name_H-M   'P 1'
#
loop_
_entity.id
_entity.type
_entity.pdbx_description
1 polymer ?
#
loop_
_entity_poly.entity_id
_entity_poly.type
_entity_poly.pdbx_seq_one_letter_code
_entity_poly.pdbx_strand_id
1 'polypeptide(L)'
;MELKKKDETYNWLRKKNRLYEDQLNHLRKYKVTFQNQLSICFPGYLDLFKDGYSDIPMTILKKYPHPDLLKNKKAETVARYLEKNTCHTHKISLEYALKIIGFAKKTYPGCEKDDVEVEIFKILLDKVIETQRECEKTLNEMITVASTLEEYRYILSIDGIGPNLAARIIAEIGDIEEFKSREALVAYAGLDPHIYQSGDQDGKHLKISKKGNKYLRCLLFLAVGCSIRGAKDNPVNRFYQKKKQQSNPLNSKAAKTACTAKLLKIIYGICKNKTTYER
;
A
#
# COMPACT_ATOMS: atom_id res chain seq x y z
N MET A 1 -3.30 -28.21 21.74
CA MET A 1 -2.19 -28.10 20.76
C MET A 1 -2.52 -27.11 19.64
N GLU A 2 -3.76 -27.12 19.11
CA GLU A 2 -4.20 -26.21 18.03
C GLU A 2 -4.27 -24.72 18.43
N LEU A 3 -4.81 -24.39 19.60
CA LEU A 3 -4.89 -23.00 20.08
C LEU A 3 -3.50 -22.33 20.20
N LYS A 4 -2.51 -23.07 20.70
CA LYS A 4 -1.12 -22.60 20.82
C LYS A 4 -0.49 -22.34 19.45
N LYS A 5 -0.78 -23.20 18.47
CA LYS A 5 -0.33 -23.05 17.07
C LYS A 5 -1.00 -21.85 16.37
N LYS A 6 -2.26 -21.58 16.69
CA LYS A 6 -3.02 -20.43 16.17
C LYS A 6 -2.45 -19.11 16.71
N ASP A 7 -2.20 -19.02 18.01
CA ASP A 7 -1.57 -17.84 18.64
C ASP A 7 -0.15 -17.58 18.09
N GLU A 8 0.67 -18.63 17.96
CA GLU A 8 1.99 -18.53 17.31
C GLU A 8 1.90 -17.99 15.87
N THR A 9 0.87 -18.39 15.12
CA THR A 9 0.62 -17.91 13.75
C THR A 9 0.26 -16.42 13.74
N TYR A 10 -0.63 -15.96 14.62
CA TYR A 10 -0.97 -14.54 14.73
C TYR A 10 0.22 -13.68 15.15
N ASN A 11 1.00 -14.15 16.11
CA ASN A 11 2.19 -13.43 16.58
C ASN A 11 3.26 -13.36 15.47
N TRP A 12 3.47 -14.44 14.72
CA TRP A 12 4.32 -14.45 13.53
C TRP A 12 3.82 -13.46 12.46
N LEU A 13 2.53 -13.47 12.13
CA LEU A 13 1.93 -12.55 11.17
C LEU A 13 2.12 -11.09 11.60
N ARG A 14 1.92 -10.79 12.90
CA ARG A 14 2.12 -9.45 13.46
C ARG A 14 3.57 -8.99 13.32
N LYS A 15 4.54 -9.83 13.68
CA LYS A 15 5.97 -9.53 13.52
C LYS A 15 6.36 -9.34 12.06
N LYS A 16 5.83 -10.18 11.15
CA LYS A 16 6.04 -10.05 9.71
C LYS A 16 5.41 -8.77 9.14
N ASN A 17 4.23 -8.37 9.60
CA ASN A 17 3.66 -7.07 9.20
C ASN A 17 4.52 -5.90 9.68
N ARG A 18 5.10 -5.97 10.89
CA ARG A 18 6.01 -4.95 11.40
C ARG A 18 7.28 -4.84 10.55
N LEU A 19 7.87 -5.98 10.17
CA LEU A 19 8.97 -6.03 9.21
C LEU A 19 8.59 -5.41 7.86
N TYR A 20 7.44 -5.79 7.32
CA TYR A 20 6.95 -5.27 6.05
C TYR A 20 6.75 -3.74 6.09
N GLU A 21 6.21 -3.20 7.18
CA GLU A 21 6.08 -1.74 7.36
C GLU A 21 7.43 -1.02 7.41
N ASP A 22 8.44 -1.65 8.02
CA ASP A 22 9.80 -1.11 8.06
C ASP A 22 10.45 -1.12 6.66
N GLN A 23 10.34 -2.23 5.94
CA GLN A 23 10.76 -2.33 4.53
C GLN A 23 10.08 -1.27 3.66
N LEU A 24 8.77 -1.04 3.84
CA LEU A 24 8.06 0.04 3.15
C LEU A 24 8.60 1.43 3.49
N ASN A 25 9.01 1.67 4.74
CA ASN A 25 9.63 2.94 5.13
C ASN A 25 10.99 3.14 4.44
N HIS A 26 11.82 2.10 4.40
CA HIS A 26 13.08 2.11 3.66
C HIS A 26 12.84 2.34 2.17
N LEU A 27 11.89 1.62 1.57
CA LEU A 27 11.54 1.78 0.18
C LEU A 27 11.11 3.22 -0.15
N ARG A 28 10.29 3.86 0.70
CA ARG A 28 9.89 5.27 0.52
C ARG A 28 11.11 6.20 0.51
N LYS A 29 12.04 6.01 1.46
CA LYS A 29 13.28 6.81 1.54
C LYS A 29 14.17 6.61 0.31
N TYR A 30 14.35 5.36 -0.12
CA TYR A 30 15.11 5.05 -1.32
C TYR A 30 14.45 5.64 -2.57
N LYS A 31 13.12 5.55 -2.72
CA LYS A 31 12.40 6.15 -3.85
C LYS A 31 12.58 7.67 -3.92
N VAL A 32 12.51 8.37 -2.79
CA VAL A 32 12.74 9.82 -2.76
C VAL A 32 14.17 10.16 -3.20
N THR A 33 15.16 9.48 -2.63
CA THR A 33 16.58 9.72 -2.96
C THR A 33 16.87 9.36 -4.41
N PHE A 34 16.35 8.23 -4.89
CA PHE A 34 16.41 7.78 -6.27
C PHE A 34 15.79 8.79 -7.24
N GLN A 35 14.61 9.35 -6.93
CA GLN A 35 13.97 10.35 -7.78
C GLN A 35 14.78 11.64 -7.88
N ASN A 36 15.35 12.09 -6.76
CA ASN A 36 16.23 13.26 -6.77
C ASN A 36 17.45 13.03 -7.68
N GLN A 37 18.07 11.85 -7.58
CA GLN A 37 19.21 11.49 -8.41
C GLN A 37 18.83 11.32 -9.89
N LEU A 38 17.68 10.70 -10.15
CA LEU A 38 17.17 10.52 -11.50
C LEU A 38 16.87 11.88 -12.17
N SER A 39 16.40 12.87 -11.41
CA SER A 39 16.20 14.23 -11.92
C SER A 39 17.50 14.91 -12.35
N ILE A 40 18.66 14.44 -11.91
CA ILE A 40 19.97 14.92 -12.38
C ILE A 40 20.40 14.12 -13.62
N CYS A 41 20.41 12.78 -13.51
CA CYS A 41 20.97 11.90 -14.55
C CYS A 41 20.06 11.72 -15.77
N PHE A 42 18.74 11.67 -15.56
CA PHE A 42 17.75 11.47 -16.63
C PHE A 42 16.43 12.21 -16.31
N PRO A 43 16.42 13.55 -16.39
CA PRO A 43 15.27 14.37 -16.01
C PRO A 43 13.99 13.99 -16.77
N GLY A 44 12.87 13.90 -16.05
CA GLY A 44 11.53 13.64 -16.62
C GLY A 44 11.29 12.21 -17.12
N TYR A 45 12.23 11.28 -16.87
CA TYR A 45 12.12 9.90 -17.37
C TYR A 45 10.89 9.15 -16.85
N LEU A 46 10.55 9.28 -15.56
CA LEU A 46 9.43 8.53 -14.97
C LEU A 46 8.07 8.95 -15.53
N ASP A 47 7.95 10.20 -15.98
CA ASP A 47 6.70 10.77 -16.51
C ASP A 47 6.29 10.15 -17.85
N LEU A 48 7.20 9.41 -18.50
CA LEU A 48 6.90 8.61 -19.68
C LEU A 48 5.96 7.43 -19.39
N PHE A 49 5.82 7.02 -18.13
CA PHE A 49 5.13 5.80 -17.75
C PHE A 49 3.98 6.10 -16.78
N LYS A 50 2.91 5.30 -16.87
CA LYS A 50 1.84 5.35 -15.86
C LYS A 50 2.33 4.90 -14.49
N ASP A 51 3.18 3.88 -14.48
CA ASP A 51 3.92 3.42 -13.31
C ASP A 51 5.42 3.41 -13.62
N GLY A 52 6.12 4.44 -13.15
CA GLY A 52 7.56 4.59 -13.32
C GLY A 52 8.39 3.54 -12.56
N TYR A 53 7.78 2.74 -11.69
CA TYR A 53 8.45 1.67 -10.92
C TYR A 53 8.10 0.26 -11.40
N SER A 54 7.47 0.15 -12.57
CA SER A 54 7.20 -1.13 -13.23
C SER A 54 8.50 -1.78 -13.75
N ASP A 55 8.36 -2.99 -14.29
CA ASP A 55 9.46 -3.79 -14.81
C ASP A 55 10.20 -3.12 -15.99
N ILE A 56 9.47 -2.52 -16.95
CA ILE A 56 10.07 -1.86 -18.12
C ILE A 56 10.98 -0.69 -17.74
N PRO A 57 10.52 0.36 -17.02
CA PRO A 57 11.35 1.51 -16.67
C PRO A 57 12.59 1.11 -15.87
N MET A 58 12.40 0.24 -14.86
CA MET A 58 13.49 -0.20 -13.99
C MET A 58 14.54 -1.01 -14.76
N THR A 59 14.10 -1.88 -15.68
CA THR A 59 14.99 -2.67 -16.54
C THR A 59 15.81 -1.78 -17.46
N ILE A 60 15.20 -0.76 -18.05
CA ILE A 60 15.90 0.18 -18.93
C ILE A 60 16.91 0.99 -18.14
N LEU A 61 16.53 1.59 -17.00
CA LEU A 61 17.45 2.36 -16.17
C LEU A 61 18.62 1.52 -15.67
N LYS A 62 18.40 0.22 -15.43
CA LYS A 62 19.46 -0.70 -15.01
C LYS A 62 20.52 -0.91 -16.11
N LYS A 63 20.11 -0.94 -17.38
CA LYS A 63 21.03 -1.12 -18.51
C LYS A 63 21.56 0.20 -19.06
N TYR A 64 20.74 1.23 -19.05
CA TYR A 64 20.96 2.53 -19.66
C TYR A 64 20.54 3.64 -18.68
N PRO A 65 21.36 3.91 -17.66
CA PRO A 65 21.04 4.89 -16.61
C PRO A 65 21.06 6.35 -17.09
N HIS A 66 21.57 6.61 -18.29
CA HIS A 66 21.81 7.96 -18.81
C HIS A 66 21.31 8.08 -20.27
N PRO A 67 20.69 9.21 -20.69
CA PRO A 67 20.12 9.38 -22.03
C PRO A 67 21.13 9.15 -23.16
N ASP A 68 22.38 9.57 -23.01
CA ASP A 68 23.41 9.40 -24.05
C ASP A 68 23.72 7.94 -24.38
N LEU A 69 23.47 7.03 -23.43
CA LEU A 69 23.62 5.58 -23.65
C LEU A 69 22.52 5.02 -24.56
N LEU A 70 21.41 5.74 -24.70
CA LEU A 70 20.24 5.37 -25.52
C LEU A 70 20.16 6.11 -26.86
N LYS A 71 20.64 7.35 -26.95
CA LYS A 71 20.49 8.22 -28.14
C LYS A 71 20.85 7.54 -29.46
N ASN A 72 21.91 6.73 -29.45
CA ASN A 72 22.47 6.08 -30.64
C ASN A 72 22.11 4.59 -30.78
N LYS A 73 21.23 4.05 -29.91
CA LYS A 73 20.83 2.64 -29.97
C LYS A 73 19.68 2.43 -30.95
N LYS A 74 19.68 1.26 -31.59
CA LYS A 74 18.55 0.81 -32.42
C LYS A 74 17.40 0.40 -31.51
N ALA A 75 16.18 0.85 -31.80
CA ALA A 75 14.98 0.50 -31.04
C ALA A 75 14.81 -1.01 -30.90
N GLU A 76 15.11 -1.75 -31.97
CA GLU A 76 15.09 -3.20 -32.02
C GLU A 76 16.01 -3.88 -30.98
N THR A 77 17.20 -3.30 -30.72
CA THR A 77 18.12 -3.84 -29.72
C THR A 77 17.59 -3.62 -28.30
N VAL A 78 16.95 -2.48 -28.07
CA VAL A 78 16.34 -2.14 -26.78
C VAL A 78 15.10 -3.01 -26.54
N ALA A 79 14.28 -3.24 -27.57
CA ALA A 79 13.09 -4.10 -27.52
C ALA A 79 13.44 -5.55 -27.13
N ARG A 80 14.43 -6.16 -27.80
CA ARG A 80 14.90 -7.51 -27.45
C ARG A 80 15.46 -7.61 -26.03
N TYR A 81 16.13 -6.55 -25.55
CA TYR A 81 16.60 -6.52 -24.17
C TYR A 81 15.42 -6.48 -23.19
N LEU A 82 14.38 -5.71 -23.48
CA LEU A 82 13.15 -5.68 -22.69
C LEU A 82 12.48 -7.05 -22.67
N GLU A 83 12.27 -7.69 -23.83
CA GLU A 83 11.65 -9.02 -23.91
C GLU A 83 12.39 -10.09 -23.10
N LYS A 84 13.73 -10.02 -23.06
CA LYS A 84 14.52 -10.98 -22.30
C LYS A 84 14.38 -10.81 -20.78
N ASN A 85 14.11 -9.60 -20.31
CA ASN A 85 14.13 -9.25 -18.88
C ASN A 85 12.75 -8.91 -18.32
N THR A 86 11.72 -8.88 -19.15
CA THR A 86 10.34 -8.53 -18.79
C THR A 86 9.35 -9.50 -19.46
N CYS A 87 8.11 -9.53 -18.99
CA CYS A 87 7.09 -10.45 -19.50
C CYS A 87 6.26 -9.87 -20.67
N HIS A 88 6.76 -8.84 -21.36
CA HIS A 88 6.01 -8.12 -22.39
C HIS A 88 6.28 -8.63 -23.80
N THR A 89 5.25 -8.62 -24.64
CA THR A 89 5.34 -8.98 -26.06
C THR A 89 6.25 -8.02 -26.82
N HIS A 90 6.94 -8.53 -27.85
CA HIS A 90 7.81 -7.75 -28.74
C HIS A 90 7.19 -6.43 -29.22
N LYS A 91 5.92 -6.45 -29.64
CA LYS A 91 5.20 -5.24 -30.07
C LYS A 91 5.18 -4.14 -29.00
N ILE A 92 4.90 -4.50 -27.74
CA ILE A 92 4.86 -3.55 -26.61
C ILE A 92 6.27 -3.05 -26.30
N SER A 93 7.24 -3.96 -26.25
CA SER A 93 8.65 -3.64 -26.01
C SER A 93 9.21 -2.67 -27.05
N LEU A 94 8.85 -2.84 -28.32
CA LEU A 94 9.25 -1.96 -29.42
C LEU A 94 8.62 -0.56 -29.30
N GLU A 95 7.33 -0.48 -28.95
CA GLU A 95 6.64 0.80 -28.72
C GLU A 95 7.33 1.61 -27.61
N TYR A 96 7.62 0.98 -26.47
CA TYR A 96 8.35 1.62 -25.38
C TYR A 96 9.78 1.98 -25.77
N ALA A 97 10.49 1.11 -26.50
CA ALA A 97 11.84 1.40 -26.97
C ALA A 97 11.89 2.66 -27.84
N LEU A 98 10.97 2.80 -28.80
CA LEU A 98 10.86 4.00 -29.64
C LEU A 98 10.54 5.25 -28.81
N LYS A 99 9.60 5.14 -27.87
CA LYS A 99 9.22 6.23 -26.96
C LYS A 99 10.41 6.72 -26.12
N ILE A 100 11.14 5.79 -25.51
CA ILE A 100 12.27 6.08 -24.64
C ILE A 100 13.44 6.68 -25.43
N ILE A 101 13.79 6.13 -26.60
CA ILE A 101 14.86 6.69 -27.44
C ILE A 101 14.47 8.08 -27.95
N GLY A 102 13.21 8.27 -28.35
CA GLY A 102 12.69 9.56 -28.76
C GLY A 102 12.78 10.61 -27.65
N PHE A 103 12.52 10.21 -26.40
CA PHE A 103 12.70 11.06 -25.23
C PHE A 103 14.18 11.35 -24.96
N ALA A 104 15.03 10.32 -24.92
CA ALA A 104 16.47 10.46 -24.65
C ALA A 104 17.17 11.43 -25.60
N LYS A 105 16.73 11.51 -26.87
CA LYS A 105 17.26 12.47 -27.85
C LYS A 105 16.93 13.92 -27.53
N LYS A 106 15.82 14.19 -26.84
CA LYS A 106 15.34 15.53 -26.48
C LYS A 106 15.76 15.96 -25.07
N THR A 107 16.16 15.00 -24.23
CA THR A 107 16.56 15.28 -22.85
C THR A 107 17.96 15.86 -22.77
N TYR A 108 18.12 16.87 -21.92
CA TYR A 108 19.40 17.42 -21.51
C TYR A 108 19.69 17.00 -20.05
N PRO A 109 20.62 16.07 -19.80
CA PRO A 109 20.99 15.63 -18.46
C PRO A 109 21.83 16.69 -17.72
N GLY A 110 21.79 16.66 -16.39
CA GLY A 110 22.56 17.57 -15.53
C GLY A 110 23.98 17.08 -15.20
N CYS A 111 24.34 15.87 -15.62
CA CYS A 111 25.66 15.27 -15.42
C CYS A 111 26.13 14.57 -16.71
N GLU A 112 27.41 14.20 -16.75
CA GLU A 112 27.94 13.37 -17.84
C GLU A 112 27.62 11.88 -17.64
N LYS A 113 27.72 11.10 -18.71
CA LYS A 113 27.40 9.65 -18.68
C LYS A 113 28.34 8.81 -17.79
N ASP A 114 29.56 9.30 -17.57
CA ASP A 114 30.63 8.64 -16.82
C ASP A 114 30.88 9.34 -15.46
N ASP A 115 29.95 10.22 -15.05
CA ASP A 115 30.00 10.95 -13.77
C ASP A 115 29.71 10.03 -12.58
N VAL A 116 30.26 10.36 -11.41
CA VAL A 116 29.97 9.71 -10.12
C VAL A 116 28.48 9.75 -9.81
N GLU A 117 27.77 10.78 -10.26
CA GLU A 117 26.31 10.88 -10.12
C GLU A 117 25.57 9.69 -10.77
N VAL A 118 26.10 9.15 -11.87
CA VAL A 118 25.55 7.96 -12.55
C VAL A 118 25.85 6.69 -11.75
N GLU A 119 26.96 6.63 -11.03
CA GLU A 119 27.29 5.51 -10.13
C GLU A 119 26.38 5.50 -8.91
N ILE A 120 26.21 6.64 -8.25
CA ILE A 120 25.28 6.82 -7.12
C ILE A 120 23.87 6.41 -7.56
N PHE A 121 23.46 6.86 -8.74
CA PHE A 121 22.17 6.50 -9.33
C PHE A 121 21.98 4.98 -9.46
N LYS A 122 22.97 4.25 -9.99
CA LYS A 122 22.89 2.78 -10.14
C LYS A 122 22.74 2.09 -8.78
N ILE A 123 23.50 2.52 -7.77
CA ILE A 123 23.41 1.97 -6.41
C ILE A 123 22.00 2.16 -5.84
N LEU A 124 21.46 3.37 -5.97
CA LEU A 124 20.09 3.68 -5.51
C LEU A 124 19.03 2.89 -6.26
N LEU A 125 19.18 2.73 -7.58
CA LEU A 125 18.28 1.93 -8.40
C LEU A 125 18.25 0.47 -7.92
N ASP A 126 19.42 -0.13 -7.70
CA ASP A 126 19.50 -1.50 -7.20
C ASP A 126 18.86 -1.63 -5.81
N LYS A 127 19.05 -0.64 -4.92
CA LYS A 127 18.39 -0.62 -3.61
C LYS A 127 16.87 -0.51 -3.71
N VAL A 128 16.34 0.28 -4.64
CA VAL A 128 14.89 0.37 -4.89
C VAL A 128 14.36 -0.99 -5.37
N ILE A 129 14.99 -1.59 -6.38
CA ILE A 129 14.56 -2.87 -6.96
C ILE A 129 14.62 -4.00 -5.92
N GLU A 130 15.72 -4.10 -5.18
CA GLU A 130 15.92 -5.10 -4.13
C GLU A 130 14.85 -4.96 -3.04
N THR A 131 14.67 -3.75 -2.50
CA THR A 131 13.70 -3.50 -1.42
C THR A 131 12.26 -3.74 -1.90
N GLN A 132 11.92 -3.42 -3.16
CA GLN A 132 10.61 -3.74 -3.74
C GLN A 132 10.34 -5.26 -3.76
N ARG A 133 11.32 -6.04 -4.22
CA ARG A 133 11.22 -7.51 -4.25
C ARG A 133 11.07 -8.09 -2.86
N GLU A 134 11.81 -7.58 -1.88
CA GLU A 134 11.69 -7.99 -0.48
C GLU A 134 10.32 -7.68 0.13
N CYS A 135 9.78 -6.49 -0.18
CA CYS A 135 8.42 -6.11 0.22
C CYS A 135 7.39 -7.08 -0.36
N GLU A 136 7.46 -7.34 -1.67
CA GLU A 136 6.54 -8.25 -2.37
C GLU A 136 6.63 -9.68 -1.83
N LYS A 137 7.84 -10.19 -1.62
CA LYS A 137 8.08 -11.51 -1.01
C LYS A 137 7.46 -11.60 0.37
N THR A 138 7.75 -10.64 1.25
CA THR A 138 7.24 -10.62 2.63
C THR A 138 5.71 -10.55 2.65
N LEU A 139 5.13 -9.73 1.77
CA LEU A 139 3.67 -9.64 1.64
C LEU A 139 3.05 -10.95 1.15
N ASN A 140 3.65 -11.60 0.15
CA ASN A 140 3.15 -12.86 -0.39
C ASN A 140 3.23 -13.98 0.66
N GLU A 141 4.34 -14.07 1.40
CA GLU A 141 4.48 -14.99 2.54
C GLU A 141 3.34 -14.79 3.57
N MET A 142 3.07 -13.53 3.93
CA MET A 142 1.97 -13.20 4.84
C MET A 142 0.60 -13.58 4.28
N ILE A 143 0.36 -13.35 2.99
CA ILE A 143 -0.91 -13.70 2.34
C ILE A 143 -1.09 -15.22 2.33
N THR A 144 -0.05 -15.98 1.99
CA THR A 144 -0.10 -17.45 2.01
C THR A 144 -0.48 -17.97 3.39
N VAL A 145 0.18 -17.49 4.45
CA VAL A 145 -0.14 -17.91 5.82
C VAL A 145 -1.51 -17.41 6.27
N ALA A 146 -1.85 -16.15 5.99
CA ALA A 146 -3.17 -15.63 6.36
C ALA A 146 -4.30 -16.37 5.66
N SER A 147 -4.11 -16.82 4.41
CA SER A 147 -5.12 -17.54 3.64
C SER A 147 -5.51 -18.91 4.21
N THR A 148 -4.70 -19.48 5.11
CA THR A 148 -5.05 -20.72 5.81
C THR A 148 -6.02 -20.50 6.97
N LEU A 149 -6.28 -19.25 7.36
CA LEU A 149 -7.18 -18.87 8.44
C LEU A 149 -8.59 -18.63 7.91
N GLU A 150 -9.62 -19.13 8.61
CA GLU A 150 -11.03 -18.94 8.21
C GLU A 150 -11.40 -17.46 8.13
N GLU A 151 -10.87 -16.65 9.05
CA GLU A 151 -11.13 -15.22 9.15
C GLU A 151 -10.66 -14.45 7.92
N TYR A 152 -9.67 -14.97 7.18
CA TYR A 152 -9.21 -14.36 5.94
C TYR A 152 -10.27 -14.36 4.86
N ARG A 153 -11.01 -15.45 4.69
CA ARG A 153 -12.12 -15.50 3.73
C ARG A 153 -13.21 -14.50 4.09
N TYR A 154 -13.53 -14.37 5.37
CA TYR A 154 -14.56 -13.44 5.85
C TYR A 154 -14.15 -11.99 5.61
N ILE A 155 -12.94 -11.61 6.02
CA ILE A 155 -12.43 -10.23 5.87
C ILE A 155 -12.21 -9.86 4.40
N LEU A 156 -11.72 -10.79 3.59
CA LEU A 156 -11.52 -10.58 2.14
C LEU A 156 -12.83 -10.34 1.39
N SER A 157 -13.96 -10.87 1.88
CA SER A 157 -15.28 -10.67 1.24
C SER A 157 -15.82 -9.24 1.37
N ILE A 158 -15.24 -8.42 2.24
CA ILE A 158 -15.70 -7.05 2.49
C ILE A 158 -15.27 -6.11 1.36
N ASP A 159 -16.23 -5.36 0.81
CA ASP A 159 -15.96 -4.39 -0.26
C ASP A 159 -14.91 -3.34 0.16
N GLY A 160 -13.82 -3.27 -0.59
CA GLY A 160 -12.69 -2.36 -0.33
C GLY A 160 -11.51 -3.01 0.39
N ILE A 161 -11.62 -4.29 0.80
CA ILE A 161 -10.52 -5.07 1.34
C ILE A 161 -10.03 -6.05 0.26
N GLY A 162 -8.75 -5.93 -0.10
CA GLY A 162 -8.07 -6.90 -0.96
C GLY A 162 -7.11 -7.81 -0.17
N PRO A 163 -6.44 -8.79 -0.82
CA PRO A 163 -5.56 -9.76 -0.16
C PRO A 163 -4.52 -9.14 0.79
N ASN A 164 -3.85 -8.08 0.35
CA ASN A 164 -2.88 -7.33 1.14
C ASN A 164 -3.51 -6.74 2.42
N LEU A 165 -4.65 -6.07 2.30
CA LEU A 165 -5.33 -5.48 3.45
C LEU A 165 -5.88 -6.56 4.39
N ALA A 166 -6.45 -7.64 3.86
CA ALA A 166 -6.97 -8.75 4.65
C ALA A 166 -5.88 -9.39 5.52
N ALA A 167 -4.76 -9.80 4.91
CA ALA A 167 -3.64 -10.42 5.63
C ALA A 167 -3.09 -9.51 6.73
N ARG A 168 -2.95 -8.21 6.44
CA ARG A 168 -2.39 -7.25 7.41
C ARG A 168 -3.38 -6.86 8.50
N ILE A 169 -4.68 -6.79 8.20
CA ILE A 169 -5.72 -6.56 9.23
C ILE A 169 -5.71 -7.73 10.22
N ILE A 170 -5.65 -8.97 9.74
CA ILE A 170 -5.57 -10.17 10.59
C ILE A 170 -4.30 -10.14 11.43
N ALA A 171 -3.14 -9.80 10.84
CA ALA A 171 -1.88 -9.67 11.56
C ALA A 171 -1.95 -8.67 12.74
N GLU A 172 -2.71 -7.57 12.59
CA GLU A 172 -2.82 -6.55 13.62
C GLU A 172 -3.89 -6.85 14.68
N ILE A 173 -5.01 -7.45 14.27
CA ILE A 173 -6.08 -7.87 15.18
C ILE A 173 -5.60 -9.05 16.03
N GLY A 174 -5.03 -10.09 15.40
CA GLY A 174 -4.77 -11.37 16.05
C GLY A 174 -6.03 -12.22 16.12
N ASP A 175 -6.18 -13.01 17.18
CA ASP A 175 -7.41 -13.77 17.41
C ASP A 175 -8.54 -12.81 17.83
N ILE A 176 -9.62 -12.80 17.04
CA ILE A 176 -10.74 -11.90 17.29
C ILE A 176 -11.60 -12.35 18.48
N GLU A 177 -11.54 -13.63 18.85
CA GLU A 177 -12.30 -14.20 19.95
C GLU A 177 -11.78 -13.73 21.32
N GLU A 178 -10.55 -13.21 21.40
CA GLU A 178 -10.00 -12.60 22.62
C GLU A 178 -10.72 -11.30 23.00
N PHE A 179 -11.41 -10.66 22.06
CA PHE A 179 -12.14 -9.42 22.32
C PHE A 179 -13.53 -9.71 22.88
N LYS A 180 -13.77 -9.27 24.13
CA LYS A 180 -15.06 -9.41 24.82
C LYS A 180 -16.23 -8.71 24.10
N SER A 181 -15.95 -7.63 23.37
CA SER A 181 -16.95 -6.85 22.65
C SER A 181 -16.38 -6.12 21.44
N ARG A 182 -17.25 -5.74 20.50
CA ARG A 182 -16.88 -4.88 19.37
C ARG A 182 -16.35 -3.52 19.82
N GLU A 183 -16.84 -3.00 20.96
CA GLU A 183 -16.36 -1.75 21.56
C GLU A 183 -14.92 -1.91 22.08
N ALA A 184 -14.56 -3.05 22.66
CA ALA A 184 -13.19 -3.34 23.08
C ALA A 184 -12.23 -3.37 21.88
N LEU A 185 -12.64 -3.95 20.74
CA LEU A 185 -11.83 -3.93 19.52
C LEU A 185 -11.67 -2.50 18.96
N VAL A 186 -12.72 -1.68 19.02
CA VAL A 186 -12.66 -0.26 18.61
C VAL A 186 -11.69 0.54 19.49
N ALA A 187 -11.71 0.31 20.80
CA ALA A 187 -10.77 0.92 21.74
C ALA A 187 -9.33 0.43 21.50
N TYR A 188 -9.13 -0.87 21.23
CA TYR A 188 -7.82 -1.42 20.86
C TYR A 188 -7.25 -0.77 19.60
N ALA A 189 -8.07 -0.42 18.61
CA ALA A 189 -7.65 0.33 17.43
C ALA A 189 -7.48 1.85 17.69
N GLY A 190 -7.87 2.36 18.87
CA GLY A 190 -7.84 3.78 19.23
C GLY A 190 -8.83 4.63 18.42
N LEU A 191 -9.95 4.03 18.01
CA LEU A 191 -11.04 4.65 17.23
C LEU A 191 -12.20 5.11 18.11
N ASP A 192 -12.12 4.85 19.42
CA ASP A 192 -13.02 5.35 20.44
C ASP A 192 -12.97 6.89 20.52
N PRO A 193 -14.10 7.55 20.82
CA PRO A 193 -14.13 8.99 21.02
C PRO A 193 -13.29 9.35 22.24
N HIS A 194 -12.54 10.45 22.14
CA HIS A 194 -11.84 11.01 23.27
C HIS A 194 -12.85 11.57 24.29
N ILE A 195 -12.65 11.23 25.56
CA ILE A 195 -13.46 11.72 26.68
C ILE A 195 -12.63 12.75 27.43
N TYR A 196 -13.05 14.02 27.39
CA TYR A 196 -12.58 15.05 28.31
C TYR A 196 -13.62 15.14 29.44
N GLN A 197 -13.22 14.83 30.66
CA GLN A 197 -14.01 15.08 31.87
C GLN A 197 -13.21 16.04 32.75
N SER A 198 -13.29 17.33 32.41
CA SER A 198 -12.94 18.43 33.32
C SER A 198 -14.26 19.08 33.72
N GLY A 199 -14.52 19.23 35.01
CA GLY A 199 -15.83 19.51 35.62
C GLY A 199 -16.65 20.71 35.11
N ASP A 200 -16.16 21.49 34.14
CA ASP A 200 -16.83 22.66 33.55
C ASP A 200 -17.16 22.53 32.05
N GLN A 201 -16.78 21.44 31.37
CA GLN A 201 -17.09 21.26 29.95
C GLN A 201 -17.62 19.86 29.65
N ASP A 202 -18.94 19.75 29.52
CA ASP A 202 -19.57 18.59 28.94
C ASP A 202 -19.29 18.50 27.43
N GLY A 203 -18.52 17.47 27.07
CA GLY A 203 -19.00 16.56 26.03
C GLY A 203 -18.82 16.94 24.55
N LYS A 204 -17.85 17.79 24.18
CA LYS A 204 -17.43 17.86 22.76
C LYS A 204 -16.50 16.68 22.41
N HIS A 205 -17.09 15.51 22.17
CA HIS A 205 -16.42 14.31 21.63
C HIS A 205 -15.99 14.49 20.16
N LEU A 206 -15.07 15.43 19.90
CA LEU A 206 -14.73 15.83 18.53
C LEU A 206 -13.66 14.96 17.87
N LYS A 207 -12.82 14.27 18.65
CA LYS A 207 -11.64 13.56 18.14
C LYS A 207 -11.59 12.13 18.66
N ILE A 208 -11.06 11.23 17.84
CA ILE A 208 -10.70 9.87 18.28
C ILE A 208 -9.52 9.91 19.26
N SER A 209 -9.46 8.93 20.15
CA SER A 209 -8.42 8.78 21.18
C SER A 209 -7.02 8.62 20.61
N LYS A 210 -6.85 7.80 19.54
CA LYS A 210 -5.56 7.44 18.93
C LYS A 210 -4.58 6.69 19.84
N LYS A 211 -4.97 6.33 21.08
CA LYS A 211 -4.12 5.59 22.04
C LYS A 211 -3.92 4.10 21.73
N GLY A 212 -4.60 3.58 20.70
CA GLY A 212 -4.52 2.18 20.29
C GLY A 212 -3.58 1.88 19.11
N ASN A 213 -3.79 0.74 18.47
CA ASN A 213 -2.96 0.23 17.38
C ASN A 213 -3.04 1.13 16.13
N LYS A 214 -1.98 1.94 15.92
CA LYS A 214 -1.87 2.87 14.80
C LYS A 214 -1.86 2.19 13.43
N TYR A 215 -1.34 0.97 13.33
CA TYR A 215 -1.23 0.22 12.07
C TYR A 215 -2.60 -0.30 11.65
N LEU A 216 -3.33 -0.95 12.57
CA LEU A 216 -4.70 -1.39 12.33
C LEU A 216 -5.59 -0.22 11.87
N ARG A 217 -5.50 0.91 12.59
CA ARG A 217 -6.25 2.12 12.24
C ARG A 217 -5.90 2.65 10.84
N CYS A 218 -4.64 2.61 10.44
CA CYS A 218 -4.21 3.02 9.10
C CYS A 218 -4.79 2.10 8.02
N LEU A 219 -4.68 0.78 8.21
CA LEU A 219 -5.19 -0.25 7.29
C LEU A 219 -6.69 -0.12 7.07
N LEU A 220 -7.46 0.02 8.15
CA LEU A 220 -8.90 0.19 8.08
C LEU A 220 -9.29 1.50 7.37
N PHE A 221 -8.54 2.59 7.58
CA PHE A 221 -8.79 3.86 6.89
C PHE A 221 -8.53 3.73 5.38
N LEU A 222 -7.51 2.98 4.98
CA LEU A 222 -7.24 2.64 3.58
C LEU A 222 -8.38 1.79 2.98
N ALA A 223 -8.83 0.76 3.70
CA ALA A 223 -9.95 -0.09 3.28
C ALA A 223 -11.23 0.71 3.05
N VAL A 224 -11.59 1.61 3.97
CA VAL A 224 -12.72 2.54 3.81
C VAL A 224 -12.52 3.43 2.58
N GLY A 225 -11.32 3.97 2.37
CA GLY A 225 -11.01 4.78 1.19
C GLY A 225 -11.22 4.02 -0.12
N CYS A 226 -10.79 2.75 -0.18
CA CYS A 226 -11.03 1.87 -1.32
C CYS A 226 -12.52 1.58 -1.52
N SER A 227 -13.25 1.28 -0.44
CA SER A 227 -14.70 1.01 -0.49
C SER A 227 -15.49 2.20 -1.03
N ILE A 228 -15.16 3.42 -0.59
CA ILE A 228 -15.80 4.66 -1.06
C ILE A 228 -15.47 4.93 -2.52
N ARG A 229 -14.21 4.77 -2.95
CA ARG A 229 -13.83 4.96 -4.36
C ARG A 229 -14.51 3.95 -5.30
N GLY A 230 -14.76 2.74 -4.81
CA GLY A 230 -15.47 1.72 -5.57
C GLY A 230 -16.96 2.04 -5.82
N ALA A 231 -17.53 3.03 -5.12
CA ALA A 231 -18.89 3.54 -5.30
C ALA A 231 -20.02 2.49 -5.26
N LYS A 232 -19.75 1.29 -4.73
CA LYS A 232 -20.76 0.24 -4.55
C LYS A 232 -21.71 0.60 -3.40
N ASP A 233 -22.98 0.23 -3.51
CA ASP A 233 -23.87 0.31 -2.37
C ASP A 233 -23.50 -0.75 -1.33
N ASN A 234 -23.11 -0.30 -0.14
CA ASN A 234 -22.73 -1.15 0.97
C ASN A 234 -22.88 -0.39 2.32
N PRO A 235 -22.94 -1.10 3.46
CA PRO A 235 -23.13 -0.48 4.78
C PRO A 235 -22.14 0.64 5.13
N VAL A 236 -20.89 0.53 4.67
CA VAL A 236 -19.84 1.54 4.92
C VAL A 236 -20.10 2.81 4.11
N ASN A 237 -20.43 2.66 2.83
CA ASN A 237 -20.73 3.77 1.92
C ASN A 237 -22.05 4.46 2.29
N ARG A 238 -23.09 3.71 2.65
CA ARG A 238 -24.35 4.27 3.19
C ARG A 238 -24.09 5.10 4.44
N PHE A 239 -23.24 4.61 5.35
CA PHE A 239 -22.86 5.34 6.55
C PHE A 239 -22.02 6.59 6.23
N TYR A 240 -21.11 6.53 5.26
CA TYR A 240 -20.35 7.69 4.78
C TYR A 240 -21.26 8.79 4.26
N GLN A 241 -22.21 8.44 3.37
CA GLN A 241 -23.16 9.41 2.82
C GLN A 241 -24.03 10.02 3.91
N LYS A 242 -24.54 9.22 4.84
CA LYS A 242 -25.30 9.72 6.00
C LYS A 242 -24.50 10.76 6.81
N LYS A 243 -23.20 10.55 7.01
CA LYS A 243 -22.33 11.52 7.73
C LYS A 243 -22.00 12.77 6.91
N LYS A 244 -22.10 12.71 5.59
CA LYS A 244 -21.92 13.85 4.68
C LYS A 244 -23.19 14.66 4.45
N GLN A 245 -24.37 14.08 4.65
CA GLN A 245 -25.68 14.70 4.35
C GLN A 245 -26.48 15.10 5.60
N GLN A 246 -25.98 14.81 6.81
CA GLN A 246 -26.63 15.23 8.06
C GLN A 246 -26.63 16.77 8.24
N SER A 247 -27.50 17.30 9.11
CA SER A 247 -27.68 18.74 9.36
C SER A 247 -26.38 19.51 9.67
N ASN A 248 -25.43 18.87 10.34
CA ASN A 248 -24.06 19.37 10.49
C ASN A 248 -23.05 18.41 9.82
N PRO A 249 -22.78 18.56 8.51
CA PRO A 249 -21.96 17.62 7.75
C PRO A 249 -20.54 17.47 8.28
N LEU A 250 -20.04 16.24 8.34
CA LEU A 250 -18.62 16.01 8.63
C LEU A 250 -17.77 16.35 7.39
N ASN A 251 -16.55 16.82 7.64
CA ASN A 251 -15.53 16.85 6.59
C ASN A 251 -15.20 15.41 6.14
N SER A 252 -14.68 15.24 4.91
CA SER A 252 -14.46 13.90 4.34
C SER A 252 -13.56 13.02 5.21
N LYS A 253 -12.52 13.59 5.84
CA LYS A 253 -11.59 12.86 6.70
C LYS A 253 -12.26 12.35 7.99
N ALA A 254 -13.06 13.19 8.64
CA ALA A 254 -13.82 12.82 9.83
C ALA A 254 -14.89 11.77 9.49
N ALA A 255 -15.60 11.92 8.37
CA ALA A 255 -16.56 10.94 7.89
C ALA A 255 -15.90 9.57 7.62
N LYS A 256 -14.74 9.54 6.94
CA LYS A 256 -13.95 8.31 6.74
C LYS A 256 -13.47 7.70 8.06
N THR A 257 -13.07 8.52 9.03
CA THR A 257 -12.66 8.05 10.37
C THR A 257 -13.83 7.39 11.10
N ALA A 258 -15.03 7.97 11.05
CA ALA A 258 -16.23 7.35 11.61
C ALA A 258 -16.57 6.03 10.89
N CYS A 259 -16.43 5.99 9.57
CA CYS A 259 -16.60 4.77 8.77
C CYS A 259 -15.56 3.69 9.13
N THR A 260 -14.36 4.08 9.55
CA THR A 260 -13.30 3.15 10.00
C THR A 260 -13.75 2.40 11.25
N ALA A 261 -14.33 3.11 12.23
CA ALA A 261 -14.92 2.47 13.41
C ALA A 261 -16.11 1.58 13.06
N LYS A 262 -16.96 2.00 12.10
CA LYS A 262 -18.07 1.19 11.60
C LYS A 262 -17.59 -0.09 10.92
N LEU A 263 -16.58 -0.01 10.07
CA LEU A 263 -15.96 -1.16 9.39
C LEU A 263 -15.38 -2.15 10.40
N LEU A 264 -14.71 -1.68 11.45
CA LEU A 264 -14.15 -2.54 12.48
C LEU A 264 -15.24 -3.31 13.25
N LYS A 265 -16.38 -2.66 13.52
CA LYS A 265 -17.54 -3.33 14.12
C LYS A 265 -18.16 -4.38 13.20
N ILE A 266 -18.15 -4.14 11.88
CA ILE A 266 -18.59 -5.11 10.87
C ILE A 266 -17.65 -6.32 10.85
N ILE A 267 -16.33 -6.09 10.81
CA ILE A 267 -15.31 -7.16 10.86
C ILE A 267 -15.52 -8.05 12.09
N TYR A 268 -15.71 -7.45 13.27
CA TYR A 268 -16.00 -8.21 14.50
C TYR A 268 -17.24 -9.08 14.39
N GLY A 269 -18.36 -8.53 13.88
CA GLY A 269 -19.60 -9.29 13.75
C GLY A 269 -19.49 -10.45 12.78
N ILE A 270 -18.84 -10.24 11.63
CA ILE A 270 -18.71 -11.24 10.57
C ILE A 270 -17.80 -12.40 11.01
N CYS A 271 -16.65 -12.08 11.62
CA CYS A 271 -15.74 -13.15 12.06
C CYS A 271 -16.33 -13.96 13.21
N LYS A 272 -17.03 -13.31 14.16
CA LYS A 272 -17.69 -14.00 15.29
C LYS A 272 -18.85 -14.89 14.83
N ASN A 273 -19.58 -14.46 13.81
CA ASN A 273 -20.68 -15.23 13.24
C ASN A 273 -20.20 -16.23 12.16
N LYS A 274 -18.91 -16.20 11.80
CA LYS A 274 -18.31 -17.04 10.75
C LYS A 274 -19.02 -16.94 9.38
N THR A 275 -19.54 -15.76 9.06
CA THR A 275 -20.28 -15.50 7.82
C THR A 275 -19.43 -14.74 6.80
N THR A 276 -19.89 -14.67 5.55
CA THR A 276 -19.31 -13.75 4.55
C THR A 276 -20.06 -12.42 4.53
N TYR A 277 -19.43 -11.39 3.97
CA TYR A 277 -20.02 -10.06 3.90
C TYR A 277 -21.26 -10.02 3.00
N GLU A 278 -22.39 -9.65 3.59
CA GLU A 278 -23.64 -9.34 2.89
C GLU A 278 -23.75 -7.82 2.70
N ARG A 279 -24.17 -7.39 1.50
CA ARG A 279 -24.23 -5.97 1.08
C ARG A 279 -25.50 -5.26 1.52
#